data_AF-X0YZV2-F1
#
_entry.id   AF-X0YZV2-F1
#
_cell.length_a   1.000
_cell.length_b   1.000
_cell.length_c   1.000
_cell.angle_alpha   90.00
_cell.angle_beta   90.00
_cell.angle_gamma   90.00
#
_symmetry.space_group_name_H-M   'P 1'
#
loop_
_entity.id
_entity.type
_entity.pdbx_description
1 polymer ?
#
loop_
_entity_poly.entity_id
_entity_poly.type
_entity_poly.pdbx_seq_one_letter_code
_entity_poly.pdbx_strand_id
1 'polypeptide(L)' 'MPSRNQLRQTIRRQRRAIGLNEAGQYAEQLAQHVCAGRFATNSRHIAAYLAADGEIDPLPLMQRLWQLGKKLYLPVIVP' A
#
# COMPACT_ATOMS: atom_id res chain seq x y z
N MET A 1 24.78 13.15 9.43
CA MET A 1 23.41 12.72 9.05
C MET A 1 23.48 11.38 8.35
N PRO A 2 22.52 10.45 8.54
CA PRO A 2 22.55 9.17 7.85
C PRO A 2 22.41 9.37 6.33
N SER A 3 23.11 8.56 5.55
CA SER A 3 22.94 8.53 4.09
C SER A 3 21.54 8.05 3.71
N ARG A 4 21.09 8.38 2.49
CA ARG A 4 19.81 7.88 1.95
C ARG A 4 19.72 6.35 1.98
N ASN A 5 20.83 5.66 1.78
CA ASN A 5 20.89 4.20 1.79
C ASN A 5 20.73 3.65 3.21
N GLN A 6 21.40 4.25 4.20
CA GLN A 6 21.25 3.89 5.61
C GLN A 6 19.81 4.11 6.08
N LEU A 7 19.19 5.23 5.72
CA LEU A 7 17.78 5.48 6.06
C LEU A 7 16.84 4.43 5.47
N ARG A 8 17.00 4.07 4.18
CA ARG A 8 16.17 3.02 3.55
C ARG A 8 16.35 1.67 4.21
N GLN A 9 17.57 1.30 4.57
CA GLN A 9 17.84 0.04 5.27
C GLN A 9 17.18 0.01 6.65
N THR A 10 17.25 1.11 7.40
CA THR A 10 16.59 1.24 8.71
C THR A 10 15.07 1.08 8.57
N ILE A 11 14.44 1.80 7.65
CA ILE A 11 12.98 1.71 7.43
C ILE A 11 12.56 0.29 7.03
N ARG A 12 13.29 -0.36 6.11
CA ARG A 12 13.01 -1.76 5.73
C ARG A 12 13.17 -2.74 6.89
N ARG A 13 14.13 -2.50 7.79
CA ARG A 13 14.30 -3.34 8.98
C ARG A 13 13.11 -3.17 9.93
N GLN A 14 12.67 -1.94 10.16
CA GLN A 14 11.51 -1.65 11.02
C GLN A 14 10.23 -2.26 10.46
N ARG A 15 9.97 -2.09 9.15
CA ARG A 15 8.80 -2.67 8.48
C ARG A 15 8.75 -4.20 8.59
N ARG A 16 9.89 -4.87 8.37
CA ARG A 16 9.98 -6.34 8.49
C ARG A 16 9.85 -6.86 9.93
N ALA A 17 9.97 -6.00 10.93
CA ALA A 17 9.79 -6.37 12.33
C ALA A 17 8.31 -6.34 12.77
N ILE A 18 7.42 -5.78 11.94
CA ILE A 18 5.97 -5.75 12.20
C ILE A 18 5.41 -7.17 12.05
N GLY A 19 4.60 -7.60 13.03
CA GLY A 19 3.97 -8.92 12.99
C GLY A 19 2.92 -9.02 11.89
N LEU A 20 2.72 -10.21 11.32
CA LEU A 20 1.79 -10.41 10.19
C LEU A 20 0.35 -10.01 10.51
N ASN A 21 -0.13 -10.29 11.73
CA ASN A 21 -1.48 -9.90 12.16
C ASN A 21 -1.61 -8.37 12.26
N GLU A 22 -0.62 -7.72 12.88
CA GLU A 22 -0.58 -6.27 13.00
C GLU A 22 -0.49 -5.59 11.63
N ALA A 23 0.33 -6.12 10.72
CA ALA A 23 0.43 -5.64 9.34
C ALA A 23 -0.92 -5.76 8.61
N GLY A 24 -1.64 -6.87 8.79
CA GLY A 24 -2.98 -7.06 8.22
C GLY A 24 -3.99 -6.05 8.77
N GLN A 25 -3.96 -5.78 10.07
CA GLN A 25 -4.81 -4.75 10.69
C GLN A 25 -4.52 -3.36 10.13
N TYR A 26 -3.24 -3.01 9.95
CA TYR A 26 -2.86 -1.73 9.34
C TYR A 26 -3.31 -1.63 7.89
N ALA A 27 -3.24 -2.71 7.11
CA ALA A 27 -3.72 -2.75 5.73
C ALA A 27 -5.24 -2.50 5.66
N GLU A 28 -6.03 -3.11 6.54
CA GLU A 28 -7.48 -2.87 6.63
C GLU A 28 -7.81 -1.43 7.07
N GLN A 29 -7.10 -0.90 8.06
CA GLN A 29 -7.28 0.48 8.51
C GLN A 29 -6.95 1.48 7.40
N LEU A 30 -5.87 1.25 6.65
CA LEU A 30 -5.53 2.04 5.46
C LEU A 30 -6.68 2.00 4.45
N ALA A 31 -7.20 0.81 4.14
CA ALA A 31 -8.28 0.63 3.19
C ALA A 31 -9.54 1.41 3.61
N GLN A 32 -9.93 1.33 4.89
CA GLN A 32 -11.04 2.10 5.45
C GLN A 32 -10.81 3.61 5.32
N HIS A 33 -9.65 4.08 5.72
CA HIS A 33 -9.31 5.50 5.71
C HIS A 33 -9.32 6.09 4.29
N VAL A 34 -8.68 5.41 3.34
CA VAL A 34 -8.59 5.87 1.95
C VAL A 34 -9.97 5.85 1.28
N CYS A 35 -10.77 4.80 1.50
CA CYS A 35 -12.11 4.70 0.92
C CYS A 35 -13.09 5.73 1.48
N ALA A 36 -12.89 6.24 2.69
CA ALA A 36 -13.68 7.33 3.25
C ALA A 36 -13.34 8.71 2.65
N GLY A 37 -12.20 8.84 1.95
CA GLY A 37 -11.71 10.09 1.39
C GLY A 37 -12.25 10.41 -0.01
N ARG A 38 -12.20 11.69 -0.38
CA ARG A 38 -12.57 12.18 -1.73
C ARG A 38 -11.71 11.56 -2.85
N PHE A 39 -10.51 11.09 -2.53
CA PHE A 39 -9.65 10.39 -3.48
C PHE A 39 -10.36 9.15 -4.05
N ALA A 40 -10.96 8.33 -3.18
CA ALA A 40 -11.65 7.13 -3.60
C ALA A 40 -12.92 7.47 -4.39
N THR A 41 -13.68 8.51 -4.02
CA THR A 41 -14.90 8.87 -4.76
C THR A 41 -14.60 9.45 -6.14
N ASN A 42 -13.64 10.38 -6.23
CA ASN A 42 -13.44 11.20 -7.42
C ASN A 42 -12.55 10.54 -8.48
N SER A 43 -11.69 9.60 -8.08
CA SER A 43 -10.80 8.91 -9.01
C SER A 43 -11.57 7.83 -9.77
N ARG A 44 -11.31 7.68 -11.07
CA ARG A 44 -11.81 6.55 -11.89
C ARG A 44 -10.71 5.53 -12.19
N HIS A 45 -9.48 6.01 -12.31
CA HIS A 45 -8.29 5.24 -12.67
C HIS A 45 -7.24 5.43 -11.57
N ILE A 46 -6.75 4.34 -10.99
CA ILE A 46 -5.85 4.37 -9.84
C ILE A 46 -4.67 3.42 -10.11
N ALA A 47 -3.45 3.93 -10.01
CA ALA A 47 -2.27 3.10 -9.99
C ALA A 47 -2.09 2.48 -8.59
N ALA A 48 -1.83 1.19 -8.55
CA ALA A 48 -1.50 0.43 -7.36
C ALA A 48 -0.14 -0.24 -7.55
N TYR A 49 0.36 -0.85 -6.49
CA TYR A 49 1.58 -1.65 -6.49
C TYR A 49 1.31 -2.98 -5.79
N LEU A 50 2.26 -3.90 -5.86
CA LEU A 50 2.27 -5.10 -5.03
C LEU A 50 3.32 -4.92 -3.94
N ALA A 51 2.95 -5.18 -2.69
CA ALA A 51 3.82 -4.95 -1.55
C ALA A 51 5.11 -5.81 -1.61
N ALA A 52 6.23 -5.22 -1.20
CA ALA A 52 7.52 -5.87 -1.06
C ALA A 52 8.22 -5.41 0.23
N ASP A 53 9.18 -6.17 0.75
CA ASP A 53 10.02 -5.78 1.90
C ASP A 53 9.26 -5.23 3.14
N GLY A 54 8.13 -5.87 3.49
CA GLY A 54 7.29 -5.47 4.63
C GLY A 54 6.51 -4.16 4.40
N GLU A 55 6.35 -3.73 3.15
CA GLU A 55 5.40 -2.66 2.83
C GLU A 55 3.98 -3.05 3.19
N ILE A 56 3.17 -2.01 3.44
CA ILE A 56 1.74 -2.21 3.73
C ILE A 56 1.07 -2.88 2.54
N ASP A 57 0.34 -3.96 2.79
CA ASP A 57 -0.36 -4.68 1.73
C ASP A 57 -1.49 -3.81 1.17
N PRO A 58 -1.45 -3.39 -0.11
CA PRO A 58 -2.52 -2.60 -0.69
C PRO A 58 -3.73 -3.45 -1.09
N LEU A 59 -3.67 -4.78 -1.01
CA LEU A 59 -4.73 -5.67 -1.50
C LEU A 59 -6.11 -5.38 -0.88
N PRO A 60 -6.27 -5.15 0.45
CA PRO A 60 -7.57 -4.80 1.02
C PRO A 60 -8.15 -3.50 0.43
N LEU A 61 -7.29 -2.50 0.19
CA LEU A 61 -7.69 -1.26 -0.47
C LEU A 61 -8.09 -1.51 -1.92
N MET A 62 -7.29 -2.28 -2.66
CA MET A 62 -7.58 -2.63 -4.06
C MET A 62 -8.94 -3.34 -4.20
N GLN A 63 -9.25 -4.27 -3.30
CA GLN A 63 -10.54 -4.97 -3.27
C GLN A 63 -11.72 -4.01 -3.08
N ARG A 64 -11.62 -3.08 -2.14
CA ARG A 64 -12.67 -2.06 -1.92
C ARG A 64 -12.80 -1.12 -3.12
N LEU A 65 -11.68 -0.71 -3.71
CA LEU A 65 -11.69 0.13 -4.91
C LEU A 65 -12.31 -0.61 -6.11
N TRP A 66 -12.08 -1.90 -6.28
CA TRP A 66 -12.78 -2.70 -7.29
C TRP A 66 -14.29 -2.72 -7.07
N GLN A 67 -14.76 -2.92 -5.83
CA GLN A 67 -16.18 -2.87 -5.49
C GLN A 67 -16.81 -1.50 -5.78
N LEU A 68 -16.03 -0.42 -5.65
CA LEU A 68 -16.44 0.95 -6.03
C LEU A 68 -16.35 1.23 -7.55
N GLY A 69 -16.12 0.20 -8.38
CA GLY A 69 -16.06 0.31 -9.84
C GLY A 69 -14.79 1.00 -10.35
N LYS A 70 -13.72 1.06 -9.56
CA LYS A 70 -12.46 1.72 -9.95
C LYS A 70 -11.63 0.81 -10.85
N LYS A 71 -10.96 1.41 -11.83
CA LYS A 71 -10.01 0.72 -12.69
C LYS A 71 -8.61 0.82 -12.10
N LEU A 72 -8.03 -0.33 -11.76
CA LEU A 72 -6.70 -0.42 -11.14
C LEU A 72 -5.64 -0.80 -12.17
N TYR A 73 -4.44 -0.24 -12.00
CA TYR A 73 -3.27 -0.52 -12.83
C TYR A 73 -2.12 -0.96 -11.95
N LEU A 74 -1.38 -1.99 -12.39
CA LEU A 74 -0.16 -2.43 -11.74
C LEU A 74 1.05 -2.15 -12.65
N PRO A 75 2.21 -1.85 -12.08
CA PRO A 75 3.42 -1.68 -12.85
C PRO A 75 3.85 -3.00 -13.50
N VAL A 76 4.25 -2.93 -14.77
CA VAL A 76 5.00 -4.00 -15.45
C VAL A 76 6.45 -3.55 -15.48
N ILE A 77 7.32 -4.29 -14.78
CA ILE A 77 8.75 -4.00 -14.78
C ILE A 77 9.36 -4.68 -15.99
N VAL A 78 9.84 -3.88 -16.94
CA VAL A 78 10.61 -4.36 -18.10
C VAL A 78 12.10 -4.28 -17.71
N PRO A 79 12.92 -5.33 -18.00
CA PRO A 79 14.35 -5.34 -17.72
C PRO A 79 15.13 -4.23 -18.42
#